data_AF-A0A067GTR6-F1
#
_entry.id   AF-A0A067GTR6-F1
#
_cell.length_a   1.000
_cell.length_b   1.000
_cell.length_c   1.000
_cell.angle_alpha   90.00
_cell.angle_beta   90.00
_cell.angle_gamma   90.00
#
_symmetry.space_group_name_H-M   'P 1'
#
loop_
_entity.id
_entity.type
_entity.pdbx_description
1 polymer ?
#
loop_
_entity_poly.entity_id
_entity_poly.type
_entity_poly.pdbx_seq_one_letter_code
_entity_poly.pdbx_strand_id
1 'polypeptide(L)' 'MRMQVGAERMCMPSPSVEQFVEAVKATVLANKRWIPPSGKGSLYIRPLLMGSGAVLGLAPAPEYTFLIYVSPVGNYFK' A
#
# COMPACT_ATOMS: atom_id res chain seq x y z
N MET A 1 2.85 -12.49 4.66
CA MET A 1 2.93 -11.00 4.74
C MET A 1 1.80 -10.47 5.65
N ARG A 2 2.01 -9.41 6.47
CA ARG A 2 0.95 -8.89 7.37
C ARG A 2 -0.34 -8.48 6.63
N MET A 3 -0.22 -7.90 5.44
CA MET A 3 -1.38 -7.55 4.60
C MET A 3 -2.18 -8.76 4.14
N GLN A 4 -1.55 -9.91 3.82
CA GLN A 4 -2.26 -11.14 3.43
C GLN A 4 -3.16 -11.63 4.56
N VAL A 5 -2.65 -11.64 5.80
CA VAL A 5 -3.44 -12.02 6.99
C VAL A 5 -4.64 -11.09 7.19
N GLY A 6 -4.45 -9.78 6.97
CA GLY A 6 -5.54 -8.81 7.02
C GLY A 6 -6.59 -9.01 5.92
N ALA A 7 -6.13 -9.28 4.69
CA ALA A 7 -7.00 -9.53 3.55
C ALA A 7 -7.84 -10.80 3.74
N GLU A 8 -7.21 -11.90 4.19
CA GLU A 8 -7.89 -13.16 4.50
C GLU A 8 -9.00 -12.95 5.54
N ARG A 9 -8.68 -12.24 6.63
CA ARG A 9 -9.66 -11.90 7.68
C ARG A 9 -10.83 -11.05 7.16
N MET A 10 -10.61 -10.26 6.12
CA MET A 10 -11.61 -9.41 5.48
C MET A 10 -12.26 -10.07 4.25
N CYS A 11 -11.99 -11.35 4.00
CA CYS A 11 -12.47 -12.09 2.82
C CYS A 11 -12.09 -11.42 1.48
N MET A 12 -10.90 -10.80 1.42
CA MET A 12 -10.39 -10.12 0.23
C MET A 12 -9.27 -10.94 -0.43
N PRO A 13 -9.21 -10.98 -1.78
CA PRO A 13 -8.04 -11.51 -2.47
C PRO A 13 -6.84 -10.60 -2.23
N SER A 14 -5.70 -11.19 -1.85
CA SER A 14 -4.47 -10.45 -1.59
C SER A 14 -3.47 -10.60 -2.75
N PRO A 15 -2.61 -9.60 -2.99
CA PRO A 15 -1.49 -9.78 -3.93
C PRO A 15 -0.52 -10.84 -3.42
N SER A 16 0.19 -11.49 -4.36
CA SER A 16 1.34 -12.33 -4.01
C SER A 16 2.43 -11.49 -3.36
N VAL A 17 3.37 -12.14 -2.66
CA VAL A 17 4.50 -11.42 -2.04
C VAL A 17 5.33 -10.70 -3.11
N GLU A 18 5.53 -11.35 -4.26
CA GLU A 18 6.27 -10.84 -5.41
C GLU A 18 5.56 -9.61 -5.99
N GLN A 19 4.25 -9.72 -6.27
CA GLN A 19 3.45 -8.59 -6.77
C GLN A 19 3.51 -7.38 -5.83
N PHE A 20 3.40 -7.62 -4.51
CA PHE A 20 3.48 -6.56 -3.51
C PHE A 20 4.87 -5.88 -3.52
N VAL A 21 5.94 -6.68 -3.49
CA VAL A 21 7.31 -6.16 -3.45
C VAL A 21 7.67 -5.40 -4.72
N GLU A 22 7.30 -5.91 -5.89
CA GLU A 22 7.53 -5.21 -7.16
C GLU A 22 6.73 -3.91 -7.26
N ALA A 23 5.46 -3.89 -6.81
CA ALA A 23 4.67 -2.67 -6.74
C ALA A 23 5.29 -1.62 -5.79
N VAL A 24 5.83 -2.04 -4.64
CA VAL A 24 6.55 -1.14 -3.72
C VAL A 24 7.77 -0.54 -4.41
N LYS A 25 8.61 -1.35 -5.03
CA LYS A 25 9.81 -0.89 -5.74
C LYS A 25 9.45 0.09 -6.86
N ALA A 26 8.49 -0.26 -7.70
CA ALA A 26 8.03 0.59 -8.80
C ALA A 26 7.52 1.94 -8.27
N THR A 27 6.73 1.93 -7.20
CA THR A 27 6.20 3.16 -6.59
C THR A 27 7.33 4.05 -6.04
N VAL A 28 8.31 3.47 -5.35
CA VAL A 28 9.46 4.22 -4.81
C VAL A 28 10.33 4.80 -5.93
N LEU A 29 10.63 4.01 -6.98
CA LEU A 29 11.43 4.46 -8.11
C LEU A 29 10.75 5.61 -8.87
N ALA A 30 9.44 5.52 -9.13
CA ALA A 30 8.66 6.58 -9.77
C ALA A 30 8.63 7.89 -8.95
N ASN A 31 8.84 7.79 -7.63
CA ASN A 31 8.76 8.90 -6.69
C ASN A 31 10.12 9.26 -6.05
N LYS A 32 11.25 8.84 -6.65
CA LYS A 32 12.60 9.03 -6.10
C LYS A 32 12.89 10.49 -5.69
N ARG A 33 12.37 11.47 -6.45
CA ARG A 33 12.53 12.91 -6.16
C ARG A 33 11.93 13.37 -4.82
N TRP A 34 11.01 12.60 -4.26
CA TRP A 34 10.36 12.89 -2.97
C TRP A 34 11.06 12.27 -1.78
N ILE A 35 12.12 11.47 -1.99
CA ILE A 35 12.90 10.88 -0.89
C ILE A 35 13.63 12.02 -0.16
N PRO A 36 13.40 12.22 1.16
CA PRO A 36 14.13 13.22 1.92
C PRO A 36 15.65 12.99 1.89
N PRO A 37 16.47 14.06 1.98
CA PRO A 37 17.92 13.90 2.14
C PRO A 37 18.26 13.06 3.37
N SER A 38 19.43 12.42 3.34
CA SER A 38 19.90 11.59 4.45
C SER A 38 19.85 12.35 5.78
N GLY A 39 19.29 11.70 6.81
CA GLY A 39 19.12 12.27 8.15
C GLY A 39 18.00 13.30 8.30
N LYS A 40 17.29 13.70 7.22
CA LYS A 40 16.19 14.68 7.29
C LYS A 40 14.80 14.06 7.35
N GLY A 41 14.68 12.76 7.10
CA GLY A 41 13.41 12.05 7.13
C GLY A 41 13.46 10.76 6.32
N SER A 42 12.28 10.24 6.02
CA SER A 42 12.08 9.00 5.28
C SER A 42 10.94 9.16 4.28
N LEU A 43 10.92 8.30 3.24
CA LEU A 43 9.75 8.17 2.37
C LEU A 43 8.82 7.11 2.96
N TYR A 44 7.69 7.52 3.51
CA TYR A 44 6.68 6.60 4.04
C TYR A 44 5.89 5.96 2.90
N ILE A 45 5.77 4.64 2.93
CA ILE A 45 5.06 3.84 1.92
C ILE A 45 3.74 3.36 2.52
N ARG A 46 2.62 3.64 1.85
CA ARG A 46 1.27 3.23 2.27
C ARG A 46 0.63 2.31 1.22
N PRO A 47 0.71 0.98 1.44
CA PRO A 47 -0.10 0.01 0.72
C PRO A 47 -1.54 0.03 1.25
N LEU A 48 -2.50 -0.06 0.33
CA LEU A 48 -3.94 -0.16 0.59
C LEU A 48 -4.54 -1.28 -0.25
N LEU A 49 -5.47 -2.02 0.35
CA LEU A 49 -6.32 -2.98 -0.34
C LEU A 49 -7.76 -2.65 0.05
N MET A 50 -8.60 -2.33 -0.94
CA MET A 50 -9.98 -1.90 -0.73
C MET A 50 -10.92 -2.56 -1.74
N GLY A 51 -12.13 -2.90 -1.30
CA GLY A 51 -13.21 -3.25 -2.23
C GLY A 51 -13.65 -2.01 -3.00
N SER A 52 -13.68 -2.10 -4.33
CA SER A 52 -13.92 -0.96 -5.23
C SER A 52 -15.06 -1.19 -6.22
N GLY A 53 -15.62 -2.39 -6.27
CA GLY A 53 -16.74 -2.72 -7.15
C GLY A 53 -18.09 -2.20 -6.65
N ALA A 54 -19.02 -1.97 -7.58
CA ALA A 54 -20.35 -1.42 -7.27
C ALA A 54 -21.24 -2.46 -6.57
N VAL A 55 -21.45 -2.29 -5.26
CA VAL A 55 -22.35 -3.12 -4.45
C VAL A 55 -22.87 -2.32 -3.24
N LEU A 56 -24.17 -2.37 -2.97
CA LEU A 56 -24.79 -1.78 -1.77
C LEU A 56 -25.10 -2.82 -0.69
N GLY A 57 -25.22 -4.10 -1.09
CA GLY A 57 -25.50 -5.20 -0.17
C GLY A 57 -24.31 -5.54 0.71
N LEU A 58 -24.58 -6.13 1.88
CA LEU A 58 -23.55 -6.60 2.82
C LEU A 58 -22.95 -7.93 2.32
N ALA A 59 -22.00 -7.85 1.41
CA ALA A 59 -21.28 -8.99 0.84
C ALA A 59 -19.84 -8.59 0.46
N PRO A 60 -18.93 -9.55 0.18
CA PRO A 60 -17.64 -9.25 -0.42
C PRO A 60 -17.80 -8.42 -1.71
N ALA A 61 -16.89 -7.48 -1.92
CA ALA A 61 -16.91 -6.64 -3.11
C ALA A 61 -16.66 -7.47 -4.38
N PRO A 62 -17.29 -7.12 -5.52
CA PRO A 62 -17.05 -7.83 -6.78
C PRO A 62 -15.69 -7.48 -7.40
N GLU A 63 -15.09 -6.37 -6.99
CA GLU A 63 -13.77 -5.90 -7.44
C GLU A 63 -12.99 -5.33 -6.27
N TYR A 64 -11.66 -5.41 -6.37
CA TYR A 64 -10.73 -4.91 -5.36
C TYR A 64 -9.62 -4.11 -6.04
N THR A 65 -9.20 -3.03 -5.38
CA THR A 65 -8.08 -2.21 -5.80
C THR A 65 -6.96 -2.34 -4.79
N PHE A 66 -5.81 -2.82 -5.26
CA PHE A 66 -4.54 -2.71 -4.56
C PHE A 66 -3.81 -1.46 -5.04
N LEU A 67 -3.53 -0.53 -4.12
CA LEU A 67 -2.91 0.76 -4.39
C LEU A 67 -1.74 0.96 -3.44
N ILE A 68 -0.66 1.55 -3.93
CA ILE A 68 0.44 2.03 -3.09
C ILE A 68 0.67 3.51 -3.40
N TYR A 69 0.71 4.34 -2.36
CA TYR A 69 1.19 5.71 -2.47
C TYR A 69 2.31 5.96 -1.45
N VAL A 70 3.01 7.07 -1.64
CA VAL A 70 4.11 7.47 -0.77
C VAL A 70 3.93 8.90 -0.28
N SER A 71 4.51 9.21 0.88
CA SER A 71 4.55 10.56 1.44
C SER A 71 5.91 10.80 2.13
N PRO A 72 6.62 11.90 1.86
CA PRO A 72 7.81 12.25 2.62
C PRO A 72 7.41 12.60 4.06
N VAL A 73 8.13 12.04 5.03
CA VAL A 73 7.92 12.29 6.45
C VAL A 73 9.23 12.71 7.12
N GLY A 74 9.17 13.71 7.99
CA GLY A 74 10.31 14.11 8.82
C GLY A 74 10.51 13.17 10.00
N ASN A 75 11.65 13.29 10.68
CA ASN A 75 11.90 12.56 11.92
C ASN A 75 10.92 13.03 13.01
N TYR A 76 10.33 12.08 13.73
CA TYR A 76 9.41 12.37 14.84
C TYR A 76 10.12 12.98 16.05
N PHE A 77 11.38 12.60 16.26
CA PHE A 77 12.20 13.08 17.37
C PHE A 77 13.19 14.10 16.81
N LYS A 78 13.24 15.29 17.42
CA LYS A 78 14.25 16.32 17.18
C LYS A 78 15.45 16.09 18.08
#